data_AF-A0AA86P462-F1
#
_entry.id   AF-A0AA86P462-F1
#
_cell.length_a   1.000
_cell.length_b   1.000
_cell.length_c   1.000
_cell.angle_alpha   90.00
_cell.angle_beta   90.00
_cell.angle_gamma   90.00
#
_symmetry.space_group_name_H-M   'P 1'
#
loop_
_entity.id
_entity.type
_entity.pdbx_description
1 polymer ?
#
loop_
_entity_poly.entity_id
_entity_poly.type
_entity_poly.pdbx_seq_one_letter_code
_entity_poly.pdbx_strand_id
1 'polypeptide(L)'
;MQSKQYKIWTELDRQQLIAAIEQSKRKCGQVDWDEVAKCMPSRSRQQCKSYFMNIMKKDCDVKMVKYHTWTEQEVNMLLKCAEIEKKNWEAIQQNYFPGLNAHQIQAKHSYLLQQQAKAKERSVMLTRMSQTQSQETPQTANNSYDLASSQQLVLQLQSLLNAFSQ
;
A
#
# COMPACT_ATOMS: atom_id res chain seq x y z
N MET A 1 -8.91 -33.31 14.86
CA MET A 1 -8.74 -31.91 14.41
C MET A 1 -10.01 -31.15 14.77
N GLN A 2 -9.99 -30.28 15.79
CA GLN A 2 -11.18 -29.50 16.14
C GLN A 2 -11.35 -28.36 15.11
N SER A 3 -12.51 -28.29 14.45
CA SER A 3 -12.79 -27.22 13.49
C SER A 3 -12.86 -25.89 14.23
N LYS A 4 -12.20 -24.85 13.70
CA LYS A 4 -12.35 -23.49 14.21
C LYS A 4 -13.72 -22.98 13.79
N GLN A 5 -14.74 -23.26 14.60
CA GLN A 5 -16.07 -22.74 14.38
C GLN A 5 -16.05 -21.22 14.68
N TYR A 6 -16.13 -20.40 13.63
CA TYR A 6 -16.16 -18.95 13.77
C TYR A 6 -17.57 -18.52 14.19
N LYS A 7 -17.79 -18.39 15.50
CA LYS A 7 -19.07 -17.92 16.05
C LYS A 7 -19.30 -16.46 15.67
N ILE A 8 -20.44 -16.17 15.04
CA ILE A 8 -20.88 -14.81 14.69
C ILE A 8 -21.22 -14.04 15.97
N TRP A 9 -20.81 -12.78 16.08
CA TRP A 9 -21.17 -11.92 17.22
C TRP A 9 -22.61 -11.44 17.07
N THR A 10 -23.45 -11.74 18.06
CA THR A 10 -24.84 -11.30 18.13
C THR A 10 -24.97 -10.01 18.96
N GLU A 11 -26.14 -9.37 18.93
CA GLU A 11 -26.39 -8.22 19.81
C GLU A 11 -26.37 -8.62 21.29
N LEU A 12 -26.83 -9.83 21.62
CA LEU A 12 -26.74 -10.35 22.98
C LEU A 12 -25.27 -10.51 23.42
N ASP A 13 -24.42 -11.08 22.57
CA ASP A 13 -22.98 -11.19 22.84
C ASP A 13 -22.35 -9.78 23.04
N ARG A 14 -22.82 -8.77 22.29
CA ARG A 14 -22.36 -7.37 22.41
C ARG A 14 -22.77 -6.77 23.76
N GLN A 15 -24.03 -6.91 24.15
CA GLN A 15 -24.53 -6.40 25.43
C GLN A 15 -23.80 -7.04 26.62
N GLN A 16 -23.61 -8.37 26.58
CA GLN A 16 -22.85 -9.10 27.59
C GLN A 16 -21.40 -8.62 27.67
N LEU A 17 -20.74 -8.40 26.53
CA LEU A 17 -19.38 -7.89 26.50
C LEU A 17 -19.27 -6.49 27.11
N ILE A 18 -20.20 -5.58 26.80
CA ILE A 18 -20.21 -4.21 27.36
C ILE A 18 -20.40 -4.28 28.88
N ALA A 19 -21.37 -5.06 29.36
CA ALA A 19 -21.61 -5.23 30.80
C ALA A 19 -20.38 -5.81 31.53
N ALA A 20 -19.75 -6.84 30.95
CA ALA A 20 -18.55 -7.45 31.52
C ALA A 20 -17.37 -6.47 31.58
N ILE A 21 -17.22 -5.60 30.56
CA ILE A 21 -16.18 -4.57 30.54
C ILE A 21 -16.41 -3.54 31.62
N GLU A 22 -17.64 -3.03 31.80
CA GLU A 22 -17.95 -2.07 32.86
C GLU A 22 -17.66 -2.64 34.26
N GLN A 23 -17.96 -3.92 34.48
CA GLN A 23 -17.66 -4.60 35.74
C GLN A 23 -16.17 -4.86 35.96
N SER A 24 -15.41 -5.08 34.89
CA SER A 24 -13.98 -5.42 34.93
C SER A 24 -13.07 -4.19 34.82
N LYS A 25 -13.62 -2.97 34.79
CA LYS A 25 -12.85 -1.73 34.78
C LYS A 25 -12.24 -1.47 36.16
N ARG A 26 -10.93 -1.30 36.18
CA ARG A 26 -10.20 -0.87 37.37
C ARG A 26 -10.35 0.65 37.58
N LYS A 27 -10.04 1.14 38.78
CA LYS A 27 -10.11 2.59 39.12
C LYS A 27 -9.28 3.49 38.18
N CYS A 28 -8.24 2.95 37.54
CA CYS A 28 -7.41 3.65 36.55
C CYS A 28 -8.00 3.66 35.12
N GLY A 29 -9.21 3.12 34.91
CA GLY A 29 -9.86 3.01 33.59
C GLY A 29 -9.35 1.85 32.73
N GLN A 30 -8.38 1.07 33.19
CA GLN A 30 -7.90 -0.12 32.50
C GLN A 30 -8.90 -1.28 32.64
N VAL A 31 -9.22 -1.92 31.51
CA VAL A 31 -10.09 -3.11 31.45
C VAL A 31 -9.28 -4.37 31.72
N ASP A 32 -9.72 -5.18 32.69
CA ASP A 32 -9.19 -6.51 32.92
C ASP A 32 -9.82 -7.53 31.96
N TRP A 33 -9.11 -7.86 30.88
CA TRP A 33 -9.63 -8.75 29.84
C TRP A 33 -9.75 -10.20 30.29
N ASP A 34 -9.02 -10.61 31.32
CA ASP A 34 -9.07 -11.97 31.85
C ASP A 34 -10.38 -12.18 32.63
N GLU A 35 -10.83 -11.19 33.40
CA GLU A 35 -12.16 -11.18 34.02
C GLU A 35 -13.28 -11.10 32.97
N VAL A 36 -13.14 -10.26 31.94
CA VAL A 36 -14.12 -10.19 30.84
C VAL A 36 -14.29 -11.54 30.14
N ALA A 37 -13.20 -12.30 29.96
CA ALA A 37 -13.26 -13.62 29.33
C ALA A 37 -14.02 -14.63 30.19
N LYS A 38 -13.91 -14.56 31.52
CA LYS A 38 -14.68 -15.43 32.44
C LYS A 38 -16.18 -15.19 32.32
N CYS A 39 -16.60 -13.95 32.09
CA CYS A 39 -18.00 -13.59 31.85
C CYS A 39 -18.50 -13.98 30.45
N MET A 40 -17.62 -14.42 29.55
CA MET A 40 -17.93 -14.74 28.15
C MET A 40 -17.49 -16.17 27.80
N PRO A 41 -18.15 -17.22 28.32
CA PRO A 41 -17.68 -18.61 28.24
C PRO A 41 -17.53 -19.15 26.81
N SER A 42 -18.22 -18.54 25.83
CA SER A 42 -18.13 -18.92 24.42
C SER A 42 -17.08 -18.15 23.61
N ARG A 43 -16.31 -17.27 24.25
CA ARG A 43 -15.35 -16.37 23.60
C ARG A 43 -14.04 -16.34 24.37
N SER A 44 -12.94 -16.33 23.62
CA SER A 44 -11.63 -16.12 24.24
C SER A 44 -11.41 -14.65 24.59
N ARG A 45 -10.54 -14.41 25.57
CA ARG A 45 -10.00 -13.08 25.91
C ARG A 45 -9.64 -12.25 24.68
N GLN A 46 -8.92 -12.87 23.74
CA GLN A 46 -8.45 -12.20 22.52
C GLN A 46 -9.61 -11.83 21.59
N GLN A 47 -10.64 -12.68 21.48
CA GLN A 47 -11.84 -12.38 20.71
C GLN A 47 -12.61 -11.21 21.31
N CYS A 48 -12.82 -11.21 22.64
CA CYS A 48 -13.49 -10.12 23.36
C CYS A 48 -12.77 -8.78 23.17
N LYS A 49 -11.44 -8.76 23.39
CA LYS A 49 -10.61 -7.56 23.19
C LYS A 49 -10.67 -7.07 21.75
N SER A 50 -10.48 -7.96 20.77
CA SER A 50 -10.49 -7.57 19.35
C SER A 50 -11.86 -7.06 18.92
N TYR A 51 -12.94 -7.69 19.37
CA TYR A 51 -14.30 -7.28 19.01
C TYR A 51 -14.65 -5.93 19.64
N PHE A 52 -14.35 -5.73 20.93
CA PHE A 52 -14.56 -4.43 21.59
C PHE A 52 -13.79 -3.31 20.91
N MET A 53 -12.51 -3.53 20.60
CA MET A 53 -11.71 -2.53 19.87
C MET A 53 -12.36 -2.18 18.53
N ASN A 54 -12.88 -3.19 17.80
CA ASN A 54 -13.56 -3.00 16.52
C ASN A 54 -14.93 -2.32 16.65
N ILE A 55 -15.71 -2.63 17.69
CA ILE A 55 -16.96 -1.91 18.00
C ILE A 55 -16.63 -0.46 18.30
N MET A 56 -15.66 -0.21 19.17
CA MET A 56 -15.20 1.16 19.46
C MET A 56 -14.89 1.85 18.14
N LYS A 57 -14.01 1.32 17.28
CA LYS A 57 -13.69 1.97 15.98
C LYS A 57 -14.91 2.33 15.11
N LYS A 58 -16.02 1.59 15.24
CA LYS A 58 -17.26 1.78 14.45
C LYS A 58 -18.25 2.72 15.12
N ASP A 59 -18.42 2.61 16.44
CA ASP A 59 -19.41 3.35 17.22
C ASP A 59 -18.87 4.71 17.69
N CYS A 60 -17.60 5.02 17.42
CA CYS A 60 -16.92 6.13 18.04
C CYS A 60 -16.39 7.19 17.05
N ASP A 61 -16.98 8.38 17.15
CA ASP A 61 -16.27 9.66 17.14
C ASP A 61 -15.19 9.75 18.24
N VAL A 62 -14.94 8.67 19.02
CA VAL A 62 -13.73 8.56 19.84
C VAL A 62 -12.57 8.49 18.85
N LYS A 63 -11.92 9.64 18.68
CA LYS A 63 -10.62 9.81 18.05
C LYS A 63 -9.79 8.56 18.35
N MET A 64 -9.72 7.65 17.38
CA MET A 64 -8.55 6.80 17.20
C MET A 64 -7.37 7.71 17.48
N VAL A 65 -6.45 7.30 18.35
CA VAL A 65 -5.14 7.94 18.47
C VAL A 65 -4.69 8.13 17.03
N LYS A 66 -4.77 9.37 16.52
CA LYS A 66 -4.56 9.62 15.10
C LYS A 66 -3.15 9.09 14.85
N TYR A 67 -3.03 8.06 14.02
CA TYR A 67 -1.73 7.61 13.60
C TYR A 67 -0.96 8.85 13.16
N HIS A 68 0.26 9.02 13.67
CA HIS A 68 1.02 10.21 13.34
C HIS A 68 1.19 10.30 11.82
N THR A 69 0.61 11.35 11.25
CA THR A 69 0.70 11.63 9.82
C THR A 69 2.01 12.33 9.57
N TRP A 70 2.97 11.58 9.03
CA TRP A 70 4.27 12.11 8.62
C TRP A 70 4.11 13.13 7.50
N THR A 71 4.45 14.37 7.77
CA THR A 71 4.58 15.43 6.77
C THR A 71 5.84 15.24 5.94
N GLU A 72 5.91 15.88 4.77
CA GLU A 72 7.11 15.85 3.93
C GLU A 72 8.31 16.48 4.63
N GLN A 73 8.08 17.56 5.39
CA GLN A 73 9.10 18.22 6.20
C GLN A 73 9.68 17.28 7.26
N GLU A 74 8.83 16.55 7.99
CA GLU A 74 9.26 15.57 8.99
C GLU A 74 10.00 14.40 8.35
N VAL A 75 9.57 13.94 7.17
CA VAL A 75 10.27 12.90 6.40
C VAL A 75 11.69 13.35 6.02
N ASN A 76 11.83 14.56 5.49
CA ASN A 76 13.13 15.12 5.11
C ASN A 76 14.03 15.31 6.34
N MET A 77 13.47 15.82 7.44
CA MET A 77 14.18 15.95 8.71
C MET A 77 14.65 14.58 9.22
N LEU A 78 13.78 13.57 9.21
CA LEU A 78 14.10 12.22 9.65
C LEU A 78 15.28 11.62 8.88
N LEU A 79 15.28 11.75 7.55
CA LEU A 79 16.37 11.24 6.72
C LEU A 79 17.71 11.92 7.06
N LYS A 80 17.70 13.24 7.24
CA LYS A 80 18.89 14.03 7.60
C LYS A 80 19.40 13.69 9.01
N CYS A 81 18.52 13.65 10.00
CA CYS A 81 18.90 13.34 11.37
C CYS A 81 19.39 11.90 11.52
N ALA A 82 18.83 10.95 10.76
CA ALA A 82 19.30 9.57 10.75
C ALA A 82 20.74 9.44 10.21
N GLU A 83 21.14 10.30 9.29
CA GLU A 83 22.52 10.38 8.77
C GLU A 83 23.47 11.00 9.80
N ILE A 84 23.09 12.13 10.40
CA ILE A 84 23.89 12.86 11.40
C ILE A 84 24.11 12.02 12.67
N GLU A 85 23.03 11.51 13.24
CA GLU A 85 23.01 10.78 14.51
C GLU A 85 23.34 9.28 14.33
N LYS A 86 23.74 8.87 13.12
CA LYS A 86 24.08 7.46 12.78
C LYS A 86 23.01 6.47 13.23
N LYS A 87 21.73 6.82 13.03
CA LYS A 87 20.56 6.03 13.42
C LYS A 87 20.42 5.79 14.93
N ASN A 88 20.94 6.69 15.77
CA ASN A 88 20.60 6.71 17.18
C ASN A 88 19.15 7.19 17.38
N TRP A 89 18.21 6.25 17.37
CA TRP A 89 16.76 6.56 17.41
C TRP A 89 16.32 7.25 18.68
N GLU A 90 16.99 7.00 19.80
CA GLU A 90 16.68 7.66 21.09
C GLU A 90 17.09 9.12 21.06
N ALA A 91 18.31 9.42 20.58
CA ALA A 91 18.77 10.79 20.40
C ALA A 91 17.90 11.53 19.37
N ILE A 92 17.54 10.88 18.26
CA ILE A 92 16.68 11.48 17.22
C ILE A 92 15.28 11.78 17.80
N GLN A 93 14.73 10.87 18.60
CA GLN A 93 13.44 11.06 19.25
C GLN A 93 13.47 12.25 20.20
N GLN A 94 14.47 12.33 21.08
CA GLN A 94 14.60 13.40 22.07
C GLN A 94 14.83 14.77 21.42
N ASN A 95 15.66 14.84 20.38
CA ASN A 95 16.09 16.10 19.79
C ASN A 95 15.11 16.65 18.73
N TYR A 96 14.39 15.77 18.02
CA TYR A 96 13.61 16.18 16.83
C TYR A 96 12.14 15.75 16.87
N PHE A 97 11.80 14.66 17.55
CA PHE A 97 10.44 14.08 17.53
C PHE A 97 9.93 13.70 18.94
N PRO A 98 9.85 14.65 19.90
CA PRO A 98 9.52 14.33 21.29
C PRO A 98 8.11 13.74 21.48
N GLY A 99 7.19 13.97 20.53
CA GLY A 99 5.84 13.41 20.52
C GLY A 99 5.73 12.00 19.93
N LEU A 100 6.81 11.43 19.41
CA LEU A 100 6.87 10.08 18.85
C LEU A 100 7.77 9.21 19.72
N ASN A 101 7.54 7.90 19.68
CA ASN A 101 8.48 6.95 20.26
C ASN A 101 9.56 6.56 19.23
N ALA A 102 10.72 6.14 19.73
CA ALA A 102 11.87 5.75 18.90
C ALA A 102 11.52 4.65 17.88
N HIS A 103 10.63 3.73 18.26
CA HIS A 103 10.18 2.65 17.39
C HIS A 103 9.39 3.16 16.17
N GLN A 104 8.49 4.13 16.34
CA GLN A 104 7.74 4.77 15.24
C GLN A 104 8.69 5.43 14.24
N ILE A 105 9.72 6.10 14.75
CA ILE A 105 10.75 6.79 13.96
C ILE A 105 11.57 5.78 13.16
N GLN A 106 12.08 4.73 13.81
CA GLN A 106 12.82 3.64 13.16
C GLN A 106 11.98 2.94 12.07
N ALA A 107 10.72 2.63 12.39
CA ALA A 107 9.81 1.98 11.46
C ALA A 107 9.57 2.85 10.22
N LYS A 108 9.35 4.15 10.41
CA LYS A 108 9.20 5.09 9.30
C LYS A 108 10.45 5.16 8.44
N HIS A 109 11.63 5.31 9.04
CA HIS A 109 12.88 5.40 8.30
C HIS A 109 13.13 4.14 7.46
N SER A 110 12.90 2.95 8.03
CA SER A 110 13.05 1.68 7.33
C SER A 110 12.10 1.56 6.13
N TYR A 111 10.85 1.99 6.30
CA TYR A 111 9.88 2.06 5.22
C TYR A 111 10.33 3.01 4.10
N LEU A 112 10.86 4.20 4.44
CA LEU A 112 11.36 5.16 3.46
C LEU A 112 12.51 4.59 2.61
N LEU A 113 13.47 3.89 3.23
CA LEU A 113 14.56 3.24 2.50
C LEU A 113 14.05 2.16 1.54
N GLN A 114 13.08 1.36 1.97
CA GLN A 114 12.48 0.34 1.10
C GLN A 114 11.79 0.98 -0.11
N GLN A 115 11.06 2.08 0.09
CA GLN A 115 10.39 2.80 -0.99
C GLN A 115 11.39 3.41 -1.97
N GLN A 116 12.50 3.96 -1.49
CA GLN A 116 13.57 4.48 -2.34
C GLN A 116 14.23 3.38 -3.17
N ALA A 117 14.50 2.20 -2.58
CA ALA A 117 15.06 1.05 -3.31
C ALA A 117 14.13 0.61 -4.45
N LYS A 118 12.84 0.42 -4.17
CA LYS A 118 11.83 0.07 -5.18
C LYS A 118 11.71 1.11 -6.29
N ALA A 119 11.77 2.40 -5.94
CA ALA A 119 11.70 3.48 -6.93
C ALA A 119 12.93 3.47 -7.86
N LYS A 120 14.13 3.24 -7.32
CA LYS A 120 15.36 3.10 -8.11
C LYS A 120 15.29 1.89 -9.05
N GLU A 121 14.87 0.73 -8.55
CA GLU A 121 14.68 -0.48 -9.36
C GLU A 121 13.70 -0.24 -10.51
N ARG A 122 12.56 0.40 -10.23
CA ARG A 122 11.58 0.75 -11.25
C ARG A 122 12.15 1.70 -12.29
N SER A 123 12.91 2.71 -11.88
CA SER A 123 13.57 3.63 -12.80
C SER A 123 14.54 2.90 -13.73
N VAL A 124 15.39 2.02 -13.19
CA VAL A 124 16.36 1.24 -13.97
C VAL A 124 15.65 0.30 -14.95
N MET A 125 14.56 -0.35 -14.52
CA MET A 125 13.75 -1.21 -15.38
C MET A 125 13.16 -0.42 -16.56
N LEU A 126 12.59 0.77 -16.30
CA LEU A 126 12.03 1.63 -17.34
C LEU A 126 13.12 2.07 -18.34
N THR A 127 14.29 2.50 -17.86
CA THR A 127 15.43 2.87 -18.73
C THR A 127 15.87 1.70 -19.61
N ARG A 128 15.97 0.49 -19.05
CA ARG A 128 16.34 -0.70 -19.81
C ARG A 128 15.32 -1.03 -20.89
N MET A 129 14.02 -0.96 -20.58
CA MET A 129 12.93 -1.22 -21.54
C MET A 129 12.95 -0.24 -22.73
N SER A 130 13.27 1.04 -22.50
CA SER A 130 13.40 2.02 -23.56
C SER A 130 14.61 1.78 -24.46
N GLN A 131 15.69 1.19 -23.95
CA GLN A 131 16.89 0.87 -24.72
C GLN A 131 16.71 -0.38 -25.60
N THR A 132 15.97 -1.41 -25.15
CA THR A 132 15.72 -2.63 -25.94
C THR A 132 14.83 -2.40 -27.17
N GLN A 133 13.95 -1.38 -27.15
CA GLN A 133 13.13 -1.02 -28.32
C GLN A 133 13.92 -0.33 -29.45
N SER A 134 15.16 0.10 -29.22
CA SER A 134 15.97 0.79 -30.24
C SER A 134 17.03 -0.09 -30.92
N GLN A 135 17.10 -1.40 -30.61
CA GLN A 135 18.16 -2.30 -31.13
C GLN A 135 17.65 -3.57 -31.84
N GLU A 136 16.36 -3.68 -32.21
CA GLU A 136 15.88 -4.75 -33.11
C GLU A 136 15.34 -4.20 -34.43
N THR A 137 16.23 -4.10 -35.42
CA THR A 137 15.89 -4.41 -36.83
C THR A 137 16.98 -5.30 -37.44
N PRO A 138 16.89 -6.62 -37.31
CA PRO A 138 17.50 -7.54 -38.27
C PRO A 138 16.59 -7.60 -39.51
N GLN A 139 17.14 -7.23 -40.67
CA GLN A 139 16.56 -7.56 -41.97
C GLN A 139 16.44 -9.08 -42.11
N THR A 140 15.23 -9.61 -42.28
CA THR A 140 15.03 -10.88 -43.00
C THR A 140 13.74 -10.85 -43.83
N ALA A 141 13.95 -10.69 -45.14
CA ALA A 141 13.34 -11.37 -46.28
C ALA A 141 11.81 -11.30 -46.56
N ASN A 142 11.55 -11.04 -47.85
CA ASN A 142 10.40 -11.46 -48.69
C ASN A 142 9.12 -10.63 -48.63
N ASN A 143 9.06 -9.63 -49.51
CA ASN A 143 7.98 -9.57 -50.50
C ASN A 143 8.47 -8.89 -51.78
N SER A 144 8.77 -9.71 -52.78
CA SER A 144 8.90 -9.30 -54.17
C SER A 144 7.49 -8.97 -54.67
N TYR A 145 7.11 -7.70 -54.61
CA TYR A 145 6.02 -7.19 -55.42
C TYR A 145 6.64 -6.65 -56.69
N ASP A 146 6.40 -7.37 -57.77
CA ASP A 146 6.85 -7.12 -59.12
C ASP A 146 6.54 -5.69 -59.59
N LEU A 147 7.59 -4.91 -59.84
CA LEU A 147 7.54 -3.51 -60.29
C LEU A 147 6.87 -3.35 -61.67
N ALA A 148 6.71 -4.44 -62.43
CA ALA A 148 6.00 -4.42 -63.70
C ALA A 148 4.48 -4.20 -63.53
N SER A 149 3.88 -4.67 -62.44
CA SER A 149 2.44 -4.54 -62.20
C SER A 149 2.01 -3.11 -61.84
N SER A 150 2.87 -2.35 -61.15
CA SER A 150 2.59 -0.95 -60.80
C SER A 150 2.76 0.01 -61.99
N GLN A 151 3.69 -0.28 -62.91
CA GLN A 151 3.83 0.50 -64.14
C GLN A 151 2.63 0.32 -65.08
N GLN A 152 2.05 -0.89 -65.14
CA GLN A 152 0.91 -1.19 -65.99
C GLN A 152 -0.39 -0.49 -65.53
N LEU A 153 -0.56 -0.33 -64.21
CA LEU A 153 -1.69 0.39 -63.61
C LEU A 153 -1.59 1.90 -63.83
N VAL A 154 -0.37 2.47 -63.79
CA VAL A 154 -0.12 3.88 -64.11
C VAL A 154 -0.40 4.17 -65.59
N LEU A 155 -0.01 3.27 -66.50
CA LEU A 155 -0.30 3.43 -67.93
C LEU A 155 -1.80 3.32 -68.25
N GLN A 156 -2.54 2.43 -67.58
CA GLN A 156 -3.99 2.37 -67.71
C GLN A 156 -4.67 3.66 -67.23
N LEU A 157 -4.26 4.23 -66.10
CA LEU A 157 -4.82 5.47 -65.59
C LEU A 157 -4.50 6.68 -66.49
N GLN A 158 -3.30 6.72 -67.07
CA GLN A 158 -2.90 7.79 -68.00
C GLN A 158 -3.72 7.74 -69.30
N SER A 159 -4.03 6.54 -69.81
CA SER A 159 -4.90 6.40 -71.00
C SER A 159 -6.33 6.85 -70.77
N LEU A 160 -6.88 6.62 -69.57
CA LEU A 160 -8.24 7.05 -69.21
C LEU A 160 -8.34 8.57 -69.09
N LEU A 161 -7.32 9.22 -68.52
CA LEU A 161 -7.25 10.68 -68.44
C LEU A 161 -7.17 11.35 -69.82
N ASN A 162 -6.41 10.77 -70.75
CA ASN A 162 -6.29 11.32 -72.11
C ASN A 162 -7.57 11.13 -72.95
N ALA A 163 -8.37 10.10 -72.69
CA ALA A 163 -9.64 9.86 -73.38
C ALA A 163 -10.77 10.81 -72.95
N PHE A 164 -10.65 11.47 -71.80
CA PHE A 164 -11.64 12.43 -71.30
C PHE A 164 -11.37 13.89 -71.73
N SER A 165 -10.32 14.15 -72.52
CA SER A 165 -9.91 15.50 -72.94
C SER A 165 -9.99 15.77 -74.46
N GLN A 166 -10.77 14.97 -75.21
CA GLN A 166 -11.17 15.28 -76.60
C GLN A 166 -12.69 15.27 -76.76
#